data_AF-A0A5D2HN23-F1
#
_entry.id   AF-A0A5D2HN23-F1
#
_cell.length_a   1.000
_cell.length_b   1.000
_cell.length_c   1.000
_cell.angle_alpha   90.00
_cell.angle_beta   90.00
_cell.angle_gamma   90.00
#
_symmetry.space_group_name_H-M   'P 1'
#
loop_
_entity.id
_entity.type
_entity.pdbx_description
1 polymer ?
#
loop_
_entity_poly.entity_id
_entity_poly.type
_entity_poly.pdbx_seq_one_letter_code
_entity_poly.pdbx_strand_id
1 'polypeptide(L)'
;MEDVLDEWETAVQQLQIDPFGSASVRNWKLSEEEIVEIYGTRHIGRDQACRLVGLMDFFCFSEACLIVDMVQYFVDAKLEFDACYIYEDVNNAIQHVHHSGLMHRGILSDPHRYLVKNGQLLQFLRILKEKGKRLFLLTNSPYYFVDGGMQFMLE
;
A
#
# COMPACT_ATOMS: atom_id res chain seq x y z
N MET A 1 -9.58 3.33 26.21
CA MET A 1 -8.13 3.61 26.38
C MET A 1 -7.25 2.40 26.01
N GLU A 2 -7.84 1.22 25.71
CA GLU A 2 -7.38 0.30 24.64
C GLU A 2 -7.87 0.76 23.24
N ASP A 3 -8.87 1.65 23.25
CA ASP A 3 -9.73 2.05 22.14
C ASP A 3 -9.05 2.73 20.94
N VAL A 4 -7.83 3.27 21.04
CA VAL A 4 -7.28 4.06 19.91
C VAL A 4 -6.53 3.19 18.90
N LEU A 5 -5.85 2.15 19.37
CA LEU A 5 -5.32 1.08 18.50
C LEU A 5 -6.48 0.29 17.87
N ASP A 6 -7.55 0.07 18.64
CA ASP A 6 -8.74 -0.64 18.18
C ASP A 6 -9.60 0.19 17.22
N GLU A 7 -9.62 1.53 17.32
CA GLU A 7 -10.28 2.43 16.37
C GLU A 7 -9.52 2.58 15.04
N TRP A 8 -8.21 2.33 14.99
CA TRP A 8 -7.37 2.58 13.80
C TRP A 8 -6.79 1.33 13.11
N GLU A 9 -6.72 0.15 13.76
CA GLU A 9 -6.76 -1.14 13.00
C GLU A 9 -7.97 -1.15 12.04
N THR A 10 -8.98 -0.36 12.38
CA THR A 10 -10.24 -0.15 11.71
C THR A 10 -10.20 0.99 10.67
N ALA A 11 -9.10 1.76 10.60
CA ALA A 11 -8.88 2.83 9.61
C ALA A 11 -8.35 2.32 8.26
N VAL A 12 -8.04 1.04 8.14
CA VAL A 12 -8.17 0.34 6.84
C VAL A 12 -9.66 0.11 6.62
N GLN A 13 -10.42 1.20 6.48
CA GLN A 13 -11.83 1.15 6.14
C GLN A 13 -11.93 0.39 4.80
N GLN A 14 -12.46 -0.83 4.85
CA GLN A 14 -12.85 -1.54 3.64
C GLN A 14 -14.04 -0.80 3.03
N LEU A 15 -13.73 0.24 2.28
CA LEU A 15 -14.65 0.86 1.34
C LEU A 15 -14.95 -0.18 0.28
N GLN A 16 -16.05 -0.90 0.46
CA GLN A 16 -16.61 -1.68 -0.63
C GLN A 16 -17.29 -0.69 -1.57
N ILE A 17 -16.65 -0.45 -2.70
CA ILE A 17 -17.30 0.15 -3.86
C ILE A 17 -18.17 -0.95 -4.46
N ASP A 18 -19.49 -0.73 -4.45
CA ASP A 18 -20.40 -1.65 -5.12
C ASP A 18 -20.19 -1.60 -6.65
N PRO A 19 -20.73 -2.56 -7.43
CA PRO A 19 -20.62 -2.57 -8.88
C PRO A 19 -21.23 -1.33 -9.57
N PHE A 20 -21.99 -0.52 -8.83
CA PHE A 20 -22.68 0.69 -9.29
C PHE A 20 -21.91 1.98 -8.93
N GLY A 21 -20.73 1.86 -8.31
CA GLY A 21 -19.86 2.98 -7.96
C GLY A 21 -20.24 3.71 -6.67
N SER A 22 -21.13 3.14 -5.85
CA SER A 22 -21.45 3.69 -4.54
C SER A 22 -20.48 3.13 -3.50
N ALA A 23 -19.87 4.04 -2.72
CA ALA A 23 -18.96 3.69 -1.64
C ALA A 23 -19.73 3.73 -0.32
N SER A 24 -19.66 2.64 0.44
CA SER A 24 -20.26 2.55 1.78
C SER A 24 -19.19 2.27 2.82
N VAL A 25 -19.32 2.91 3.99
CA VAL A 25 -18.49 2.59 5.14
C VAL A 25 -18.97 1.26 5.69
N ARG A 26 -18.14 0.23 5.57
CA ARG A 26 -18.31 -1.03 6.28
C ARG A 26 -17.18 -1.22 7.26
N ASN A 27 -17.57 -1.50 8.48
CA ASN A 27 -16.67 -1.70 9.59
C ASN A 27 -17.17 -2.91 10.37
N TRP A 28 -16.31 -3.89 10.62
CA TRP A 28 -16.68 -5.11 11.33
C TRP A 28 -16.64 -4.96 12.85
N LYS A 29 -16.01 -3.89 13.36
CA LYS A 29 -15.94 -3.57 14.79
C LYS A 29 -16.96 -2.50 15.21
N LEU A 30 -17.28 -1.52 14.35
CA LEU A 30 -18.29 -0.50 14.65
C LEU A 30 -19.70 -0.97 14.27
N SER A 31 -20.65 -0.68 15.14
CA SER A 31 -22.07 -0.90 14.89
C SER A 31 -22.59 0.07 13.84
N GLU A 32 -23.73 -0.30 13.28
CA GLU A 32 -24.45 0.47 12.28
C GLU A 32 -24.86 1.86 12.79
N GLU A 33 -25.11 1.99 14.10
CA GLU A 33 -25.46 3.21 14.80
C GLU A 33 -24.23 4.11 15.01
N GLU A 34 -23.10 3.54 15.43
CA GLU A 34 -21.84 4.26 15.65
C GLU A 34 -21.32 4.89 14.34
N ILE A 35 -21.43 4.18 13.22
CA ILE A 35 -21.07 4.73 11.90
C ILE A 35 -21.95 5.95 11.55
N VAL A 36 -23.25 5.89 11.85
CA VAL A 36 -24.17 7.01 11.58
C VAL A 36 -23.91 8.16 12.55
N GLU A 37 -23.50 7.91 13.78
CA GLU A 37 -23.12 8.95 14.73
C GLU A 37 -21.88 9.70 14.28
N ILE A 38 -20.84 8.98 13.84
CA ILE A 38 -19.56 9.58 13.43
C ILE A 38 -19.67 10.27 12.06
N TYR A 39 -20.28 9.60 11.08
CA TYR A 39 -20.28 10.04 9.67
C TYR A 39 -21.62 10.65 9.21
N GLY A 40 -22.68 10.61 10.03
CA GLY A 40 -24.03 11.06 9.69
C GLY A 40 -24.79 10.15 8.71
N THR A 41 -24.07 9.33 7.94
CA THR A 41 -24.62 8.40 6.95
C THR A 41 -23.63 7.26 6.69
N ARG A 42 -24.14 6.13 6.18
CA ARG A 42 -23.29 5.02 5.73
C ARG A 42 -22.75 5.19 4.31
N HIS A 43 -23.32 6.13 3.55
CA HIS A 43 -22.98 6.32 2.15
C HIS A 43 -22.03 7.49 2.03
N ILE A 44 -20.94 7.29 1.30
CA ILE A 44 -19.98 8.35 1.03
C ILE A 44 -20.40 9.06 -0.25
N GLY A 45 -20.66 10.37 -0.13
CA GLY A 45 -20.97 11.20 -1.28
C GLY A 45 -19.82 11.24 -2.27
N ARG A 46 -20.12 11.42 -3.56
CA ARG A 46 -19.11 11.43 -4.64
C ARG A 46 -17.95 12.41 -4.38
N ASP A 47 -18.26 13.60 -3.88
CA ASP A 47 -17.26 14.64 -3.56
C ASP A 47 -16.37 14.28 -2.36
N GLN A 48 -16.85 13.43 -1.46
CA GLN A 48 -16.04 12.87 -0.37
C GLN A 48 -15.22 11.69 -0.86
N ALA A 49 -15.80 10.82 -1.70
CA ALA A 49 -15.09 9.70 -2.31
C ALA A 49 -13.87 10.17 -3.12
N CYS A 50 -13.96 11.30 -3.83
CA CYS A 50 -12.83 11.89 -4.55
C CYS A 50 -11.67 12.35 -3.65
N ARG A 51 -11.90 12.50 -2.34
CA ARG A 51 -10.87 12.86 -1.34
C ARG A 51 -10.28 11.65 -0.63
N LEU A 52 -10.83 10.47 -0.85
CA LEU A 52 -10.33 9.23 -0.27
C LEU A 52 -9.24 8.66 -1.17
N VAL A 53 -8.21 8.09 -0.53
CA VAL A 53 -7.11 7.43 -1.23
C VAL A 53 -7.39 5.94 -1.27
N GLY A 54 -7.42 5.38 -2.49
CA GLY A 54 -7.56 3.95 -2.69
C GLY A 54 -6.24 3.24 -2.43
N LEU A 55 -6.23 2.33 -1.46
CA LEU A 55 -5.10 1.44 -1.20
C LEU A 55 -5.21 0.19 -2.08
N MET A 56 -4.54 0.23 -3.24
CA MET A 56 -4.80 -0.71 -4.35
C MET A 56 -3.76 -1.80 -4.54
N ASP A 57 -2.59 -1.70 -3.90
CA ASP A 57 -1.48 -2.64 -4.08
C ASP A 57 -0.84 -3.07 -2.76
N PHE A 58 0.14 -3.98 -2.85
CA PHE A 58 0.86 -4.48 -1.67
C PHE A 58 1.76 -3.43 -1.00
N PHE A 59 2.17 -2.36 -1.70
CA PHE A 59 2.95 -1.28 -1.09
C PHE A 59 2.08 -0.44 -0.16
N CYS A 60 0.80 -0.25 -0.51
CA CYS A 60 -0.18 0.45 0.32
C CYS A 60 -0.36 -0.18 1.71
N PHE A 61 -0.04 -1.45 1.90
CA PHE A 61 -0.09 -2.07 3.24
C PHE A 61 0.92 -1.43 4.19
N SER A 62 2.16 -1.21 3.74
CA SER A 62 3.19 -0.53 4.54
C SER A 62 2.85 0.94 4.82
N GLU A 63 2.21 1.60 3.86
CA GLU A 63 1.68 2.97 4.03
C GLU A 63 0.60 3.01 5.10
N ALA A 64 -0.38 2.11 5.04
CA ALA A 64 -1.46 2.01 6.02
C ALA A 64 -0.92 1.76 7.44
N CYS A 65 -0.01 0.80 7.60
CA CYS A 65 0.62 0.52 8.90
C CYS A 65 1.33 1.76 9.45
N LEU A 66 2.09 2.47 8.62
CA LEU A 66 2.84 3.64 9.07
C LEU A 66 1.93 4.82 9.44
N ILE A 67 0.82 5.02 8.71
CA ILE A 67 -0.19 6.02 9.08
C ILE A 67 -0.79 5.69 10.45
N VAL A 68 -1.18 4.43 10.66
CA VAL A 68 -1.77 3.97 11.94
C VAL A 68 -0.78 4.17 13.08
N ASP A 69 0.47 3.73 12.92
CA ASP A 69 1.51 3.86 13.94
C ASP A 69 1.75 5.33 14.30
N MET A 70 1.75 6.23 13.31
CA MET A 70 1.91 7.67 13.55
C MET A 70 0.72 8.26 14.29
N VAL A 71 -0.51 8.01 13.83
CA VAL A 71 -1.72 8.49 14.51
C VAL A 71 -1.73 8.00 15.96
N GLN A 72 -1.43 6.72 16.18
CA GLN A 72 -1.37 6.15 17.52
C GLN A 72 -0.33 6.86 18.40
N TYR A 73 0.85 7.13 17.86
CA TYR A 73 1.88 7.87 18.57
C TYR A 73 1.41 9.26 19.03
N PHE A 74 0.73 10.03 18.16
CA PHE A 74 0.20 11.35 18.53
C PHE A 74 -0.86 11.26 19.63
N VAL A 75 -1.74 10.26 19.54
CA VAL A 75 -2.79 10.02 20.54
C VAL A 75 -2.17 9.67 21.90
N ASP A 76 -1.25 8.71 21.94
CA ASP A 76 -0.60 8.28 23.19
C ASP A 76 0.18 9.42 23.85
N ALA A 77 0.79 10.27 23.03
CA ALA A 77 1.49 11.47 23.46
C ALA A 77 0.55 12.63 23.85
N LYS A 78 -0.77 12.50 23.62
CA LYS A 78 -1.79 13.55 23.82
C LYS A 78 -1.47 14.84 23.06
N LEU A 79 -0.95 14.69 21.85
CA LEU A 79 -0.62 15.80 20.95
C LEU A 79 -1.81 16.06 20.03
N GLU A 80 -2.07 17.33 19.74
CA GLU A 80 -3.02 17.70 18.68
C GLU A 80 -2.39 17.42 17.32
N PHE A 81 -3.18 16.88 16.39
CA PHE A 81 -2.75 16.57 15.03
C PHE A 81 -3.89 16.74 14.03
N ASP A 82 -3.53 16.92 12.76
CA ASP A 82 -4.46 16.83 11.63
C ASP A 82 -4.11 15.58 10.82
N ALA A 83 -5.07 14.69 10.63
CA ALA A 83 -4.87 13.43 9.92
C ALA A 83 -4.43 13.65 8.46
N CYS A 84 -4.83 14.75 7.82
CA CYS A 84 -4.42 15.07 6.44
C CYS A 84 -2.92 15.33 6.37
N TYR A 85 -2.35 16.07 7.34
CA TYR A 85 -0.93 16.36 7.35
C TYR A 85 -0.09 15.14 7.72
N ILE A 86 -0.55 14.29 8.65
CA ILE A 86 0.10 13.00 8.93
C ILE A 86 0.15 12.16 7.65
N TYR A 87 -0.96 12.06 6.93
CA TYR A 87 -1.03 11.33 5.66
C TYR A 87 -0.03 11.91 4.63
N GLU A 88 -0.01 13.22 4.43
CA GLU A 88 0.90 13.89 3.51
C GLU A 88 2.36 13.63 3.85
N ASP A 89 2.74 13.74 5.12
CA ASP A 89 4.11 13.50 5.59
C ASP A 89 4.55 12.04 5.40
N VAL A 90 3.67 11.08 5.74
CA VAL A 90 3.93 9.66 5.53
C VAL A 90 4.11 9.35 4.04
N ASN A 91 3.19 9.83 3.19
CA ASN A 91 3.28 9.62 1.75
C ASN A 91 4.56 10.27 1.19
N ASN A 92 4.89 11.50 1.60
CA ASN A 92 6.13 12.16 1.19
C ASN A 92 7.39 11.37 1.58
N ALA A 93 7.42 10.78 2.78
CA ALA A 93 8.52 9.94 3.23
C ALA A 93 8.66 8.67 2.37
N ILE A 94 7.55 7.99 2.08
CA ILE A 94 7.52 6.81 1.21
C ILE A 94 8.01 7.18 -0.19
N GLN A 95 7.44 8.23 -0.80
CA GLN A 95 7.86 8.70 -2.12
C GLN A 95 9.35 9.07 -2.15
N HIS A 96 9.88 9.68 -1.10
CA HIS A 96 11.31 10.00 -1.00
C HIS A 96 12.18 8.74 -1.05
N VAL A 97 11.82 7.69 -0.32
CA VAL A 97 12.55 6.42 -0.28
C VAL A 97 12.55 5.73 -1.66
N HIS A 98 11.43 5.80 -2.39
CA HIS A 98 11.34 5.27 -3.76
C HIS A 98 12.17 6.08 -4.76
N HIS A 99 12.02 7.42 -4.78
CA HIS A 99 12.69 8.28 -5.76
C HIS A 99 14.19 8.44 -5.52
N SER A 100 14.64 8.42 -4.26
CA SER A 100 16.07 8.48 -3.91
C SER A 100 16.85 7.21 -4.29
N GLY A 101 16.14 6.13 -4.65
CA GLY A 101 16.73 4.83 -4.94
C GLY A 101 17.40 4.17 -3.73
N LEU A 102 17.16 4.67 -2.51
CA LEU A 102 17.66 4.06 -1.27
C LEU A 102 17.09 2.66 -1.10
N MET A 103 15.79 2.48 -1.31
CA MET A 103 15.13 1.17 -1.25
C MET A 103 15.68 0.21 -2.30
N HIS A 104 15.81 0.65 -3.55
CA HIS A 104 16.40 -0.17 -4.62
C HIS A 104 17.82 -0.66 -4.25
N ARG A 105 18.67 0.25 -3.75
CA ARG A 105 20.05 -0.10 -3.34
C ARG A 105 20.07 -1.05 -2.15
N GLY A 106 19.19 -0.84 -1.18
CA GLY A 106 19.04 -1.74 -0.03
C GLY A 106 18.67 -3.16 -0.46
N ILE A 107 17.67 -3.30 -1.34
CA ILE A 107 17.26 -4.60 -1.89
C ILE A 107 18.41 -5.27 -2.64
N LEU A 108 19.12 -4.55 -3.51
CA LEU A 108 20.24 -5.11 -4.26
C LEU A 108 21.47 -5.46 -3.41
N SER A 109 21.61 -4.87 -2.22
CA SER A 109 22.71 -5.19 -1.30
C SER A 109 22.53 -6.54 -0.59
N ASP A 110 21.29 -7.02 -0.46
CA ASP A 110 20.96 -8.33 0.11
C ASP A 110 19.74 -8.93 -0.62
N PRO A 111 19.88 -9.31 -1.90
CA PRO A 111 18.75 -9.73 -2.72
C PRO A 111 18.13 -11.03 -2.21
N HIS A 112 18.89 -11.89 -1.54
CA HIS A 112 18.39 -13.15 -0.96
C HIS A 112 17.32 -12.92 0.11
N ARG A 113 17.41 -11.80 0.84
CA ARG A 113 16.45 -11.45 1.89
C ARG A 113 15.13 -10.91 1.33
N TYR A 114 15.19 -10.19 0.20
CA TYR A 114 14.05 -9.41 -0.29
C TYR A 114 13.42 -9.98 -1.57
N LEU A 115 14.14 -10.78 -2.35
CA LEU A 115 13.67 -11.35 -3.61
C LEU A 115 13.48 -12.86 -3.48
N VAL A 116 12.28 -13.33 -3.80
CA VAL A 116 11.97 -14.77 -3.83
C VAL A 116 12.42 -15.35 -5.17
N LYS A 117 13.52 -16.11 -5.14
CA LYS A 117 14.06 -16.76 -6.33
C LYS A 117 13.24 -18.00 -6.71
N ASN A 118 12.75 -18.04 -7.95
CA ASN A 118 12.09 -19.22 -8.52
C ASN A 118 12.99 -19.87 -9.58
N GLY A 119 13.59 -21.02 -9.28
CA GLY A 119 14.49 -21.73 -10.19
C GLY A 119 13.84 -22.19 -11.52
N GLN A 120 12.52 -22.20 -11.62
CA GLN A 120 11.81 -22.55 -12.85
C GLN A 120 11.55 -21.35 -13.78
N LEU A 121 11.72 -20.11 -13.29
CA LEU A 121 11.39 -18.89 -14.04
C LEU A 121 12.17 -18.81 -15.35
N LEU A 122 13.50 -19.01 -15.29
CA LEU A 122 14.35 -18.98 -16.47
C LEU A 122 13.94 -20.04 -17.50
N GLN A 123 13.67 -21.26 -17.04
CA GLN A 123 13.23 -22.35 -17.91
C GLN A 123 11.90 -22.02 -18.60
N PHE A 124 10.95 -21.47 -17.86
CA PHE A 124 9.66 -21.05 -18.39
C PHE A 124 9.79 -19.98 -19.48
N LEU A 125 10.60 -18.93 -19.23
CA LEU A 125 10.85 -17.87 -20.20
C LEU A 125 11.54 -18.40 -21.48
N ARG A 126 12.46 -19.37 -21.35
CA ARG A 126 13.10 -20.05 -22.49
C ARG A 126 12.09 -20.81 -23.34
N ILE A 127 11.20 -21.60 -22.71
CA ILE A 127 10.15 -22.35 -23.41
C ILE A 127 9.26 -21.41 -24.23
N LEU A 128 8.85 -20.27 -23.67
CA LEU A 128 8.04 -19.28 -24.39
C LEU A 128 8.76 -18.76 -25.64
N LYS A 129 10.05 -18.43 -25.50
CA LYS A 129 10.89 -17.95 -26.61
C LYS A 129 11.08 -19.02 -27.69
N GLU A 130 11.36 -20.27 -27.30
CA GLU A 130 11.50 -21.41 -28.22
C GLU A 130 10.21 -21.70 -29.00
N LYS A 131 9.04 -21.44 -28.39
CA LYS A 131 7.74 -21.52 -29.05
C LYS A 131 7.40 -20.30 -29.93
N GLY A 132 8.37 -19.42 -30.17
CA GLY A 132 8.23 -18.27 -31.07
C GLY A 132 7.53 -17.04 -30.46
N LYS A 133 7.34 -16.99 -29.13
CA LYS A 133 6.80 -15.80 -28.46
C LYS A 133 7.85 -14.70 -28.39
N ARG A 134 7.44 -13.45 -28.62
CA ARG A 134 8.25 -12.25 -28.38
C ARG A 134 7.91 -11.73 -26.99
N LEU A 135 8.90 -11.67 -26.11
CA LEU A 135 8.74 -11.22 -24.74
C LEU A 135 9.32 -9.81 -24.58
N PHE A 136 8.70 -8.98 -23.77
CA PHE A 136 9.20 -7.69 -23.36
C PHE A 136 8.88 -7.47 -21.88
N LEU A 137 9.65 -6.61 -21.22
CA LEU A 137 9.44 -6.21 -19.84
C LEU A 137 9.08 -4.72 -19.81
N LEU A 138 7.97 -4.39 -19.16
CA LEU A 138 7.55 -3.01 -18.91
C LEU A 138 7.44 -2.84 -17.40
N THR A 139 8.19 -1.89 -16.85
CA THR A 139 8.27 -1.64 -15.42
C THR A 139 8.48 -0.16 -15.13
N ASN A 140 7.96 0.30 -14.00
CA ASN A 140 8.17 1.65 -13.48
C ASN A 140 9.53 1.81 -12.80
N SER A 141 10.28 0.72 -12.63
CA SER A 141 11.60 0.72 -11.99
C SER A 141 12.72 1.18 -12.93
N PRO A 142 13.76 1.84 -12.40
CA PRO A 142 14.92 2.25 -13.19
C PRO A 142 15.74 1.04 -13.66
N TYR A 143 16.44 1.19 -14.80
CA TYR A 143 17.18 0.10 -15.44
C TYR A 143 18.17 -0.61 -14.51
N TYR A 144 18.96 0.13 -13.72
CA TYR A 144 19.96 -0.49 -12.82
C TYR A 144 19.33 -1.44 -11.80
N PHE A 145 18.13 -1.12 -11.31
CA PHE A 145 17.43 -1.94 -10.34
C PHE A 145 16.91 -3.22 -10.98
N VAL A 146 16.35 -3.08 -12.18
CA VAL A 146 15.87 -4.20 -12.98
C VAL A 146 17.01 -5.12 -13.38
N ASP A 147 18.13 -4.58 -13.87
CA ASP A 147 19.29 -5.36 -14.29
C ASP A 147 19.86 -6.19 -13.12
N GLY A 148 20.12 -5.55 -11.97
CA GLY A 148 20.63 -6.24 -10.78
C GLY A 148 19.65 -7.30 -10.24
N GLY A 149 18.36 -6.98 -10.18
CA GLY A 149 17.33 -7.93 -9.74
C GLY A 149 17.19 -9.11 -10.71
N MET A 150 17.24 -8.85 -12.02
CA MET A 150 17.10 -9.89 -13.03
C MET A 150 18.31 -10.82 -13.10
N GLN A 151 19.53 -10.31 -12.86
CA GLN A 151 20.72 -11.16 -12.70
C GLN A 151 20.51 -12.18 -11.57
N PHE A 152 20.07 -11.72 -10.40
CA PHE A 152 19.77 -12.61 -9.28
C PHE A 152 18.66 -13.63 -9.58
N MET A 153 17.57 -13.17 -10.21
CA MET A 153 16.37 -13.98 -10.48
C MET A 153 16.55 -15.02 -11.60
N LEU A 154 17.46 -14.76 -12.54
CA LEU A 154 17.70 -15.59 -13.72
C LEU A 154 19.02 -16.36 -13.71
N GLU A 155 19.85 -16.20 -12.68
CA GLU A 155 20.93 -17.15 -12.37
C GLU A 155 20.37 -18.56 -12.08
#